data_AF-A0A1Z3HK93-F1
#
_entry.id   AF-A0A1Z3HK93-F1
#
_cell.length_a   1.000
_cell.length_b   1.000
_cell.length_c   1.000
_cell.angle_alpha   90.00
_cell.angle_beta   90.00
_cell.angle_gamma   90.00
#
_symmetry.space_group_name_H-M   'P 1'
#
loop_
_entity.id
_entity.type
_entity.pdbx_description
1 polymer ?
#
loop_
_entity_poly.entity_id
_entity_poly.type
_entity_poly.pdbx_seq_one_letter_code
_entity_poly.pdbx_strand_id
1 'polypeptide(L)'
;MKAYAVSCKVALRIWRVGQALTAASGREGIVLAKSAQPDVILLDVIMPDMDGAAVFQALQNDTRAGKIPVLFLTAQILPSDHQTLLDLGATGVITKPFTPSGLLSQIAKHLNW
;
A
#
# COMPACT_ATOMS: atom_id res chain seq x y z
N MET A 1 12.61 20.76 8.88
CA MET A 1 11.60 19.77 9.32
C MET A 1 11.79 18.53 8.47
N LYS A 2 12.56 17.54 8.94
CA LYS A 2 12.90 16.34 8.17
C LYS A 2 11.87 15.25 8.45
N ALA A 3 10.88 15.11 7.58
CA ALA A 3 9.95 13.99 7.63
C ALA A 3 10.53 12.84 6.80
N TYR A 4 11.33 11.98 7.43
CA TYR A 4 11.70 10.70 6.85
C TYR A 4 10.47 9.78 6.96
N ALA A 5 9.69 9.66 5.89
CA ALA A 5 8.64 8.67 5.79
C ALA A 5 9.25 7.37 5.25
N VAL A 6 9.59 6.47 6.17
CA VAL A 6 9.74 5.04 5.85
C VAL A 6 8.53 4.37 6.47
N SER A 7 7.49 4.10 5.69
CA SER A 7 6.32 3.42 6.25
C SER A 7 5.64 2.59 5.19
N CYS A 8 6.09 1.34 5.07
CA CYS A 8 5.33 0.29 4.42
C CYS A 8 4.27 -0.18 5.43
N LYS A 9 3.07 0.42 5.44
CA LYS A 9 1.98 0.04 6.35
C LYS A 9 1.18 -1.11 5.75
N VAL A 10 1.44 -2.34 6.18
CA VAL A 10 0.66 -3.52 5.78
C VAL A 10 -0.60 -3.60 6.67
N ALA A 11 -1.68 -2.93 6.27
CA ALA A 11 -2.92 -2.92 7.04
C ALA A 11 -3.62 -4.30 6.99
N LEU A 12 -3.70 -5.05 8.11
CA LEU A 12 -4.56 -6.24 8.16
C LEU A 12 -6.01 -5.84 8.49
N ARG A 13 -6.94 -6.54 7.82
CA ARG A 13 -8.23 -6.97 8.34
C ARG A 13 -9.06 -5.93 9.08
N ILE A 14 -9.75 -5.09 8.32
CA ILE A 14 -10.78 -4.20 8.87
C ILE A 14 -12.12 -4.91 8.72
N TRP A 15 -12.56 -5.64 9.74
CA TRP A 15 -13.95 -5.65 10.18
C TRP A 15 -14.00 -6.27 11.57
N ARG A 16 -14.23 -5.39 12.56
CA ARG A 16 -14.45 -5.60 14.01
C ARG A 16 -13.28 -5.46 14.99
N VAL A 17 -12.03 -5.82 14.66
CA VAL A 17 -10.85 -5.56 15.54
C VAL A 17 -9.57 -5.49 14.67
N GLY A 18 -9.34 -4.39 13.96
CA GLY A 18 -8.31 -4.34 12.92
C GLY A 18 -6.88 -4.24 13.46
N GLN A 19 -6.04 -5.25 13.14
CA GLN A 19 -4.62 -5.22 13.44
C GLN A 19 -3.86 -4.65 12.24
N ALA A 20 -3.12 -3.55 12.41
CA ALA A 20 -2.20 -3.13 11.36
C ALA A 20 -0.84 -3.80 11.60
N LEU A 21 -0.28 -4.43 10.57
CA LEU A 21 1.13 -4.75 10.56
C LEU A 21 1.90 -3.60 9.92
N THR A 22 3.10 -3.36 10.39
CA THR A 22 3.97 -2.33 9.84
C THR A 22 5.27 -2.96 9.45
N ALA A 23 5.72 -2.65 8.26
CA ALA A 23 7.06 -2.96 7.80
C ALA A 23 7.86 -1.66 7.72
N ALA A 24 9.10 -1.72 8.21
CA ALA A 24 10.06 -0.64 8.16
C ALA A 24 10.78 -0.56 6.80
N SER A 25 10.57 -1.53 5.89
CA SER A 25 11.14 -1.50 4.54
C SER A 25 10.29 -2.25 3.53
N GLY A 26 10.50 -2.00 2.23
CA GLY A 26 9.85 -2.75 1.15
C GLY A 26 10.15 -4.26 1.21
N ARG A 27 11.40 -4.64 1.56
CA ARG A 27 11.79 -6.05 1.71
C ARG A 27 11.04 -6.74 2.84
N GLU A 28 10.95 -6.09 3.99
CA GLU A 28 10.16 -6.59 5.12
C GLU A 28 8.67 -6.68 4.76
N GLY A 29 8.14 -5.67 4.05
CA GLY A 29 6.77 -5.66 3.58
C GLY A 29 6.44 -6.86 2.68
N ILE A 30 7.35 -7.22 1.77
CA ILE A 30 7.20 -8.40 0.90
C ILE A 30 7.16 -9.69 1.73
N VAL A 31 8.10 -9.87 2.67
CA VAL A 31 8.13 -11.05 3.55
C VAL A 31 6.84 -11.15 4.35
N LEU A 32 6.38 -10.03 4.91
CA LEU A 32 5.19 -9.96 5.74
C LEU A 32 3.92 -10.22 4.96
N ALA A 33 3.80 -9.69 3.74
CA ALA A 33 2.67 -9.96 2.86
C ALA A 33 2.58 -11.46 2.50
N LYS A 34 3.72 -12.11 2.24
CA LYS A 34 3.77 -13.55 1.94
C LYS A 34 3.40 -14.42 3.13
N SER A 35 3.80 -14.03 4.34
CA SER A 35 3.54 -14.83 5.55
C SER A 35 2.15 -14.58 6.14
N ALA A 36 1.75 -13.31 6.25
CA ALA A 36 0.52 -12.90 6.94
C ALA A 36 -0.70 -12.90 6.04
N GLN A 37 -0.53 -12.83 4.71
CA GLN A 37 -1.60 -12.76 3.71
C GLN A 37 -2.71 -11.75 4.10
N PRO A 38 -2.37 -10.46 4.22
CA PRO A 38 -3.34 -9.41 4.54
C PRO A 38 -4.46 -9.31 3.51
N ASP A 39 -5.60 -8.76 3.93
CA ASP A 39 -6.72 -8.46 3.03
C ASP A 39 -6.43 -7.27 2.10
N VAL A 40 -5.52 -6.37 2.49
CA VAL A 40 -5.12 -5.20 1.70
C VAL A 40 -3.69 -4.77 2.06
N ILE A 41 -2.94 -4.24 1.10
CA ILE A 41 -1.62 -3.64 1.33
C ILE A 41 -1.71 -2.15 1.05
N LEU A 42 -1.24 -1.32 2.00
CA LEU A 42 -1.06 0.12 1.78
C LEU A 42 0.43 0.37 1.53
N LEU A 43 0.78 0.78 0.32
CA LEU A 43 2.16 0.87 -0.12
C LEU A 43 2.55 2.31 -0.41
N ASP A 44 3.57 2.83 0.28
CA ASP A 44 4.09 4.16 -0.04
C ASP A 44 4.80 4.14 -1.40
N VAL A 45 4.55 5.16 -2.23
CA VAL A 45 5.26 5.32 -3.51
C VAL A 45 6.70 5.75 -3.27
N ILE A 46 6.89 6.69 -2.33
CA ILE A 46 8.21 7.24 -2.01
C ILE A 46 8.69 6.58 -0.72
N MET A 47 9.69 5.71 -0.84
CA MET A 47 10.45 5.17 0.30
C MET A 47 11.95 5.44 0.07
N PRO A 48 12.74 5.68 1.13
CA PRO A 48 14.15 6.05 0.98
C PRO A 48 15.05 4.92 0.45
N ASP A 49 14.67 3.65 0.66
CA ASP A 49 15.54 2.51 0.36
C ASP A 49 15.15 1.74 -0.91
N MET A 50 13.89 1.87 -1.37
CA MET A 50 13.36 1.10 -2.50
C MET A 50 12.17 1.81 -3.14
N ASP A 51 12.02 1.70 -4.46
CA ASP A 51 10.84 2.19 -5.18
C ASP A 51 9.59 1.37 -4.81
N GLY A 52 8.49 2.03 -4.43
CA GLY A 52 7.21 1.37 -4.18
C GLY A 52 6.71 0.55 -5.38
N ALA A 53 7.01 0.97 -6.60
CA ALA A 53 6.66 0.21 -7.80
C ALA A 53 7.43 -1.14 -7.87
N ALA A 54 8.69 -1.18 -7.44
CA ALA A 54 9.48 -2.40 -7.40
C ALA A 54 8.94 -3.38 -6.34
N VAL A 55 8.49 -2.87 -5.19
CA VAL A 55 7.81 -3.69 -4.17
C VAL A 55 6.53 -4.29 -4.72
N PHE A 56 5.72 -3.47 -5.40
CA PHE A 56 4.49 -3.94 -6.03
C PHE A 56 4.76 -5.06 -7.05
N GLN A 57 5.72 -4.88 -7.95
CA GLN A 57 6.09 -5.93 -8.92
C GLN A 57 6.54 -7.22 -8.22
N ALA A 58 7.32 -7.12 -7.14
CA ALA A 58 7.77 -8.28 -6.38
C ALA A 58 6.61 -9.02 -5.69
N LEU A 59 5.58 -8.31 -5.25
CA LEU A 59 4.34 -8.89 -4.72
C LEU A 59 3.54 -9.58 -5.82
N GLN A 60 3.36 -8.94 -6.98
CA GLN A 60 2.61 -9.50 -8.11
C GLN A 60 3.23 -10.79 -8.66
N ASN A 61 4.55 -10.94 -8.58
CA ASN A 61 5.25 -12.16 -9.00
C ASN A 61 5.11 -13.33 -8.00
N ASP A 62 4.50 -13.13 -6.84
CA ASP A 62 4.24 -14.19 -5.86
C ASP A 62 2.83 -14.77 -6.02
N THR A 63 2.70 -16.08 -6.02
CA THR A 63 1.42 -16.78 -6.26
C THR A 63 0.36 -16.53 -5.18
N ARG A 64 0.79 -16.18 -3.96
CA ARG A 64 -0.11 -15.87 -2.85
C ARG A 64 -0.25 -14.37 -2.68
N ALA A 65 0.86 -13.64 -2.60
CA ALA A 65 0.83 -12.21 -2.32
C ALA A 65 0.33 -11.38 -3.52
N GLY A 66 0.49 -11.85 -4.76
CA GLY A 66 0.04 -11.14 -5.96
C GLY A 66 -1.47 -11.08 -6.17
N LYS A 67 -2.24 -11.77 -5.31
CA LYS A 67 -3.72 -11.70 -5.28
C LYS A 67 -4.23 -10.63 -4.32
N ILE A 68 -3.35 -10.08 -3.48
CA ILE A 68 -3.73 -9.14 -2.44
C ILE A 68 -3.88 -7.76 -3.07
N PRO A 69 -5.01 -7.06 -2.87
CA PRO A 69 -5.20 -5.72 -3.42
C PRO A 69 -4.19 -4.74 -2.80
N VAL A 70 -3.56 -3.94 -3.66
CA VAL A 70 -2.58 -2.93 -3.25
C VAL A 70 -3.11 -1.54 -3.52
N LEU A 71 -3.10 -0.70 -2.49
CA LEU A 71 -3.41 0.72 -2.56
C LEU A 71 -2.14 1.53 -2.35
N PHE A 72 -1.78 2.33 -3.35
CA PHE A 72 -0.62 3.21 -3.22
C PHE A 72 -0.95 4.43 -2.37
N LEU A 73 -0.01 4.86 -1.54
CA LEU A 73 -0.05 6.10 -0.78
C LEU A 73 0.98 7.06 -1.37
N THR A 74 0.58 8.27 -1.74
CA THR A 74 1.49 9.24 -2.36
C THR A 74 1.29 10.67 -1.83
N ALA A 75 2.36 11.45 -1.71
CA ALA A 75 2.32 12.84 -1.22
C ALA A 75 2.18 13.89 -2.33
N GLN A 76 2.56 13.56 -3.56
CA GLN A 76 2.46 14.44 -4.72
C GLN A 76 2.06 13.60 -5.93
N ILE A 77 1.18 14.15 -6.77
CA ILE A 77 0.72 13.48 -7.97
C ILE A 77 0.81 14.51 -9.10
N LEU A 78 1.65 14.25 -10.10
CA LEU A 78 1.26 14.65 -11.45
C LEU A 78 0.20 13.63 -11.93
N PRO A 79 -0.86 14.03 -12.64
CA PRO A 79 -1.89 13.09 -13.11
C PRO A 79 -1.34 11.86 -13.84
N SER A 80 -0.19 12.00 -14.51
CA SER A 80 0.59 10.92 -15.12
C SER A 80 1.00 9.81 -14.14
N ASP A 81 1.35 10.18 -12.91
CA ASP A 81 1.84 9.25 -11.88
C ASP A 81 0.69 8.39 -11.35
N HIS A 82 -0.50 8.96 -11.24
CA HIS A 82 -1.69 8.23 -10.83
C HIS A 82 -2.06 7.17 -11.86
N GLN A 83 -2.14 7.55 -13.13
CA GLN A 83 -2.51 6.62 -14.20
C GLN A 83 -1.48 5.50 -14.32
N THR A 84 -0.18 5.83 -14.22
CA THR A 84 0.90 4.83 -14.30
C THR A 84 0.78 3.77 -13.21
N LEU A 85 0.46 4.15 -11.96
CA LEU A 85 0.27 3.19 -10.87
C LEU A 85 -0.96 2.29 -11.07
N LEU A 86 -2.04 2.85 -11.63
CA LEU A 86 -3.22 2.07 -11.98
C LEU A 86 -2.96 1.11 -13.15
N ASP A 87 -2.21 1.56 -14.16
CA ASP A 87 -1.82 0.75 -15.32
C ASP A 87 -0.90 -0.41 -14.93
N LEU A 88 -0.12 -0.27 -13.85
CA LEU A 88 0.64 -1.37 -13.25
C LEU A 88 -0.27 -2.46 -12.63
N GLY A 89 -1.56 -2.17 -12.42
CA GLY A 89 -2.53 -3.09 -11.83
C GLY A 89 -2.82 -2.83 -10.35
N ALA A 90 -2.50 -1.64 -9.84
CA ALA A 90 -2.89 -1.28 -8.47
C ALA A 90 -4.41 -1.18 -8.34
N THR A 91 -4.93 -1.52 -7.16
CA THR A 91 -6.36 -1.39 -6.85
C THR A 91 -6.80 0.07 -6.72
N GLY A 92 -5.87 0.96 -6.39
CA GLY A 92 -6.14 2.37 -6.20
C GLY A 92 -4.94 3.15 -5.70
N VAL A 93 -5.12 4.47 -5.66
CA VAL A 93 -4.13 5.42 -5.15
C VAL A 93 -4.83 6.38 -4.20
N ILE A 94 -4.22 6.58 -3.02
CA ILE A 94 -4.70 7.47 -1.97
C ILE A 94 -3.67 8.58 -1.79
N THR A 95 -4.11 9.82 -2.01
CA THR A 95 -3.26 11.00 -1.85
C THR A 95 -3.15 11.39 -0.37
N LYS A 96 -1.94 11.74 0.06
CA LYS A 96 -1.64 12.36 1.35
C LYS A 96 -1.77 13.89 1.23
N PRO A 97 -2.14 14.61 2.31
CA PRO A 97 -2.49 14.06 3.62
C PRO A 97 -3.91 13.48 3.64
N PHE A 98 -4.12 12.48 4.49
CA PHE A 98 -5.44 11.90 4.76
C PHE A 98 -5.70 11.85 6.27
N THR A 99 -6.97 11.93 6.65
CA THR A 99 -7.40 11.66 8.03
C THR A 99 -7.57 10.15 8.23
N PRO A 100 -7.52 9.64 9.48
CA PRO A 100 -7.78 8.23 9.74
C PRO A 100 -9.15 7.76 9.21
N SER A 101 -10.21 8.57 9.40
CA SER A 101 -11.53 8.28 8.85
C SER A 101 -11.55 8.33 7.32
N GLY A 102 -10.87 9.31 6.72
CA GLY A 102 -10.74 9.42 5.27
C GLY A 102 -10.02 8.22 4.65
N LEU A 103 -8.97 7.73 5.29
CA LEU A 103 -8.25 6.53 4.84
C LEU A 103 -9.17 5.31 4.84
N LEU A 104 -9.93 5.09 5.93
CA LEU A 104 -10.87 3.97 6.01
C LEU A 104 -11.95 4.05 4.92
N SER A 105 -12.51 5.23 4.67
CA SER A 105 -13.49 5.43 3.59
C SER A 105 -12.92 5.14 2.21
N GLN A 106 -11.66 5.53 1.95
CA GLN A 106 -11.00 5.24 0.68
C GLN A 106 -10.73 3.74 0.52
N ILE A 107 -10.26 3.07 1.57
CA ILE A 107 -10.05 1.61 1.56
C ILE A 107 -11.36 0.88 1.24
N ALA A 108 -12.45 1.20 1.95
CA ALA A 108 -13.75 0.59 1.72
C ALA A 108 -14.24 0.80 0.28
N LYS A 109 -14.09 2.03 -0.25
CA LYS A 109 -14.45 2.36 -1.63
C LYS A 109 -13.67 1.53 -2.65
N HIS A 110 -12.36 1.37 -2.49
CA HIS A 110 -11.54 0.65 -3.46
C HIS A 110 -11.68 -0.87 -3.38
N LEU A 111 -12.10 -1.39 -2.24
CA LEU A 111 -12.30 -2.83 -2.03
C LEU A 111 -13.75 -3.27 -2.22
N ASN A 112 -14.65 -2.36 -2.61
CA ASN A 112 -16.10 -2.57 -2.71
C ASN A 112 -16.70 -3.19 -1.44
N TRP A 113 -16.31 -2.66 -0.28
CA TRP A 113 -16.85 -3.04 1.02
C TRP A 113 -18.07 -2.22 1.43
#